data_AF-A0A3S0CDW5-F1
#
_entry.id   AF-A0A3S0CDW5-F1
#
_cell.length_a   1.000
_cell.length_b   1.000
_cell.length_c   1.000
_cell.angle_alpha   90.00
_cell.angle_beta   90.00
_cell.angle_gamma   90.00
#
_symmetry.space_group_name_H-M   'P 1'
#
loop_
_entity.id
_entity.type
_entity.pdbx_description
1 polymer ?
#
loop_
_entity_poly.entity_id
_entity_poly.type
_entity_poly.pdbx_seq_one_letter_code
_entity_poly.pdbx_strand_id
1 'polypeptide(L)'
;MSIQQKAYMMLGRPVGISLMDGTGVSGILCSVHGGSIYVIEYLYHTQFATKHYTFNEVRDILPFPHCPQPQPPMPHPQPLY
;
A
#
# COMPACT_ATOMS: atom_id res chain seq x y z
N MET A 1 -2.51 -4.27 17.18
CA MET A 1 -2.99 -2.91 16.83
C MET A 1 -4.38 -3.02 16.23
N SER A 2 -5.26 -2.05 16.50
CA SER A 2 -6.52 -1.93 15.77
C SER A 2 -6.28 -1.43 14.34
N ILE A 3 -7.26 -1.65 13.45
CA ILE A 3 -7.21 -1.10 12.08
C ILE A 3 -7.13 0.43 12.09
N GLN A 4 -7.87 1.08 12.99
CA GLN A 4 -7.82 2.53 13.15
C GLN A 4 -6.40 3.02 13.51
N GLN A 5 -5.70 2.33 14.43
CA GLN A 5 -4.32 2.67 14.78
C GLN A 5 -3.38 2.49 13.57
N LYS A 6 -3.52 1.38 12.83
CA LYS A 6 -2.73 1.16 11.61
C LYS A 6 -2.98 2.26 10.57
N ALA A 7 -4.24 2.67 10.38
CA ALA A 7 -4.60 3.73 9.45
C ALA A 7 -3.91 5.05 9.79
N TYR A 8 -3.95 5.48 11.06
CA TYR A 8 -3.28 6.72 11.50
C TYR A 8 -1.76 6.67 11.29
N MET A 9 -1.12 5.53 11.51
CA MET A 9 0.33 5.36 11.28
C MET A 9 0.71 5.41 9.79
N MET A 10 -0.24 5.15 8.89
CA MET A 10 -0.03 5.07 7.44
C MET A 10 -0.48 6.33 6.69
N LEU A 11 -0.90 7.39 7.38
CA LEU A 11 -1.28 8.64 6.75
C LEU A 11 -0.16 9.20 5.86
N GLY A 12 -0.52 9.56 4.63
CA GLY A 12 0.37 10.05 3.58
C GLY A 12 1.24 9.00 2.92
N ARG A 13 1.08 7.70 3.25
CA ARG A 13 1.94 6.62 2.73
C ARG A 13 1.23 5.76 1.70
N PRO A 14 1.99 5.19 0.73
CA PRO A 14 1.51 4.10 -0.09
C PRO A 14 1.17 2.88 0.77
N VAL A 15 -0.01 2.31 0.57
CA VAL A 15 -0.52 1.15 1.31
C VAL A 15 -1.14 0.11 0.40
N GLY A 16 -1.08 -1.14 0.84
CA GLY A 16 -2.00 -2.19 0.42
C GLY A 16 -3.08 -2.38 1.47
N ILE A 17 -4.33 -2.54 1.05
CA ILE A 17 -5.48 -2.73 1.93
C ILE A 17 -6.12 -4.07 1.57
N SER A 18 -6.25 -4.94 2.57
CA SER A 18 -7.01 -6.19 2.45
C SER A 18 -8.44 -5.92 2.90
N LEU A 19 -9.42 -6.27 2.06
CA LEU A 19 -10.83 -6.11 2.36
C LEU A 19 -11.46 -7.41 2.87
N MET A 20 -12.55 -7.28 3.63
CA MET A 20 -13.25 -8.42 4.23
C MET A 20 -13.84 -9.38 3.20
N ASP A 21 -14.19 -8.88 2.01
CA ASP A 21 -14.70 -9.68 0.89
C ASP A 21 -13.63 -10.54 0.20
N GLY A 22 -12.37 -10.43 0.63
CA GLY A 22 -11.24 -11.18 0.09
C GLY A 22 -10.51 -10.45 -1.05
N THR A 23 -11.01 -9.31 -1.50
CA THR A 23 -10.31 -8.46 -2.46
C THR A 23 -9.24 -7.60 -1.78
N GLY A 24 -8.42 -6.93 -2.60
CA GLY A 24 -7.43 -5.98 -2.12
C GLY A 24 -7.31 -4.79 -3.05
N VAL A 25 -6.96 -3.65 -2.47
CA VAL A 25 -6.70 -2.41 -3.20
C VAL A 25 -5.37 -1.80 -2.77
N SER A 26 -4.82 -0.92 -3.59
CA SER A 26 -3.57 -0.22 -3.31
C SER A 26 -3.68 1.25 -3.66
N GLY A 27 -3.09 2.11 -2.83
CA GLY A 27 -3.11 3.56 -3.07
C GLY A 27 -2.41 4.33 -1.97
N ILE A 28 -2.62 5.66 -1.93
CA ILE A 28 -2.08 6.52 -0.87
C ILE A 28 -3.18 6.80 0.15
N LEU A 29 -2.97 6.43 1.42
CA LEU A 29 -3.92 6.70 2.50
C LEU A 29 -3.83 8.18 2.88
N CYS A 30 -4.85 8.97 2.53
CA CYS A 30 -4.80 10.43 2.62
C CYS A 30 -5.49 10.97 3.88
N SER A 31 -6.53 10.30 4.38
CA SER A 31 -7.20 10.73 5.60
C SER A 31 -7.92 9.57 6.32
N VAL A 32 -8.24 9.81 7.58
CA VAL A 32 -9.07 8.96 8.42
C VAL A 32 -10.16 9.85 9.02
N HIS A 33 -11.42 9.57 8.72
CA HIS A 33 -12.54 10.38 9.21
C HIS A 33 -13.84 9.55 9.22
N GLY A 34 -14.72 9.79 10.20
CA GLY A 34 -16.05 9.18 10.24
C GLY A 34 -16.08 7.65 10.27
N GLY A 35 -15.03 7.00 10.81
CA GLY A 35 -14.94 5.54 10.81
C GLY A 35 -14.47 4.92 9.48
N SER A 36 -13.97 5.75 8.57
CA SER A 36 -13.48 5.33 7.26
C SER A 36 -12.06 5.82 7.01
N ILE A 37 -11.36 5.08 6.15
CA ILE A 37 -10.12 5.52 5.49
C ILE A 37 -10.45 6.08 4.11
N TYR A 38 -9.69 7.07 3.66
CA TYR A 38 -9.80 7.65 2.32
C TYR A 38 -8.48 7.45 1.58
N VAL A 39 -8.56 6.87 0.39
CA VAL A 39 -7.40 6.36 -0.34
C VAL A 39 -7.45 6.89 -1.76
N ILE A 40 -6.35 7.49 -2.22
CA ILE A 40 -6.19 7.83 -3.63
C ILE A 40 -5.75 6.56 -4.37
N GLU A 41 -6.60 6.08 -5.26
CA GLU A 41 -6.37 4.91 -6.10
C GLU A 41 -6.31 5.29 -7.58
N TYR A 42 -5.56 4.50 -8.34
CA TYR A 42 -5.63 4.56 -9.79
C TYR A 42 -7.02 4.12 -10.27
N LEU A 43 -7.62 4.89 -11.17
CA LEU A 43 -8.90 4.57 -11.77
C LEU A 43 -8.72 4.12 -13.22
N TYR A 44 -8.26 5.03 -14.08
CA TYR A 44 -8.10 4.80 -15.50
C TYR A 44 -7.25 5.90 -16.17
N HIS A 45 -6.43 5.51 -17.15
CA HIS A 45 -5.57 6.40 -17.94
C HIS A 45 -4.60 7.22 -17.09
N THR A 46 -4.86 8.51 -16.91
CA THR A 46 -4.07 9.46 -16.12
C THR A 46 -4.86 9.95 -14.91
N GLN A 47 -5.95 9.25 -14.55
CA GLN A 47 -6.88 9.67 -13.53
C GLN A 47 -6.75 8.83 -12.27
N PHE A 48 -6.85 9.52 -11.15
CA PHE A 48 -6.91 8.96 -9.81
C PHE A 48 -8.21 9.40 -9.14
N ALA A 49 -8.77 8.56 -8.29
CA ALA A 49 -9.97 8.88 -7.54
C ALA A 49 -9.72 8.64 -6.04
N THR A 50 -10.32 9.49 -5.21
CA THR A 50 -10.40 9.21 -3.78
C THR A 50 -11.56 8.25 -3.54
N LYS A 51 -11.25 7.05 -3.08
CA LYS A 51 -12.25 6.10 -2.58
C LYS A 51 -12.21 6.07 -1.06
N HIS A 52 -13.27 5.54 -0.46
CA HIS A 52 -13.35 5.38 0.98
C HIS A 52 -13.79 3.97 1.35
N TYR A 53 -13.28 3.48 2.47
CA TYR A 53 -13.62 2.18 3.04
C TYR A 53 -13.86 2.36 4.53
N THR A 54 -14.98 1.87 5.03
CA THR A 54 -15.27 1.83 6.46
C THR A 54 -14.33 0.83 7.15
N PHE A 55 -14.06 1.02 8.44
CA PHE A 55 -13.22 0.07 9.18
C PHE A 55 -13.79 -1.36 9.22
N ASN A 56 -15.10 -1.53 9.03
CA ASN A 56 -15.73 -2.85 8.98
C ASN A 56 -15.46 -3.57 7.65
N GLU A 57 -15.17 -2.84 6.58
CA GLU A 57 -14.79 -3.41 5.28
C GLU A 57 -13.30 -3.77 5.23
N VAL A 58 -12.48 -3.20 6.12
CA VAL A 58 -11.03 -3.35 6.12
C VAL A 58 -10.59 -4.48 7.03
N ARG A 59 -9.97 -5.51 6.45
CA ARG A 59 -9.32 -6.61 7.17
C ARG A 59 -7.92 -6.26 7.65
N ASP A 60 -7.12 -5.61 6.80
CA ASP A 60 -5.78 -5.13 7.19
C ASP A 60 -5.28 -3.96 6.32
N ILE A 61 -4.31 -3.20 6.85
CA ILE A 61 -3.59 -2.13 6.16
C ILE A 61 -2.09 -2.40 6.30
N LEU A 62 -1.41 -2.54 5.17
CA LEU A 62 0.00 -2.88 5.07
C LEU A 62 0.78 -1.77 4.35
N PRO A 63 2.04 -1.49 4.73
CA PRO A 63 2.89 -0.59 3.96
C PRO A 63 3.12 -1.19 2.57
N PHE A 64 3.01 -0.37 1.52
CA PHE A 64 3.27 -0.87 0.16
C PHE A 64 4.77 -1.19 0.02
N PRO A 65 5.14 -2.37 -0.50
CA PRO A 65 6.54 -2.76 -0.60
C PRO A 65 7.27 -1.91 -1.65
N HIS A 66 8.56 -1.69 -1.42
CA HIS A 66 9.43 -1.18 -2.48
C HIS A 66 9.69 -2.28 -3.52
N CYS A 67 9.93 -1.88 -4.77
CA CYS A 67 10.41 -2.82 -5.77
C CYS A 67 11.74 -3.44 -5.31
N PRO A 68 11.94 -4.75 -5.54
CA PRO A 68 13.27 -5.35 -5.36
C PRO A 68 14.27 -4.55 -6.19
N GLN A 69 15.35 -4.07 -5.56
CA GLN A 69 16.43 -3.46 -6.31
C GLN A 69 17.06 -4.53 -7.21
N PRO A 70 17.32 -4.23 -8.49
CA PRO A 70 18.12 -5.12 -9.32
C PRO A 70 19.44 -5.40 -8.59
N GLN A 71 19.72 -6.66 -8.28
CA GLN A 71 21.03 -7.02 -7.77
C GLN A 71 22.06 -6.67 -8.85
N PRO A 72 23.12 -5.91 -8.53
CA PRO A 72 24.23 -5.72 -9.46
C PRO A 72 24.72 -7.11 -9.92
N PRO A 73 25.14 -7.26 -11.19
CA PRO A 73 25.76 -8.51 -11.62
C PRO A 73 26.90 -8.84 -10.65
N MET A 74 26.87 -10.06 -10.08
CA MET A 74 27.98 -10.50 -9.23
C MET A 74 29.27 -10.43 -10.05
N PRO A 75 30.37 -9.86 -9.51
CA PRO A 75 31.66 -9.90 -10.19
C PRO A 75 32.01 -11.37 -10.44
N HIS A 76 32.26 -11.72 -11.70
CA HIS A 76 32.79 -13.03 -12.02
C HIS A 76 34.22 -13.09 -11.46
N PRO A 77 34.61 -14.15 -10.72
CA PRO A 77 35.98 -14.31 -10.27
C PRO A 77 36.90 -14.27 -11.50
N GLN A 78 37.82 -13.31 -11.56
CA GLN A 78 38.87 -13.34 -12.56
C GLN A 78 39.80 -14.52 -12.24
N PRO A 79 40.06 -15.43 -13.18
CA PRO A 79 41.05 -16.48 -12.96
C PRO A 79 42.41 -15.82 -12.71
N LEU A 80 43.05 -16.19 -11.60
CA LEU A 80 44.45 -15.87 -11.34
C LEU A 80 45.28 -16.76 -12.27
N TYR A 81 45.94 -16.14 -13.26
CA TYR A 81 47.00 -16.77 -14.04
C TYR A 81 48.29 -16.83 -13.22
#